data_AF-A0A2S2Q4E2-F1
#
_entry.id   AF-A0A2S2Q4E2-F1
#
_cell.length_a   1.000
_cell.length_b   1.000
_cell.length_c   1.000
_cell.angle_alpha   90.00
_cell.angle_beta   90.00
_cell.angle_gamma   90.00
#
_symmetry.space_group_name_H-M   'P 1'
#
loop_
_entity.id
_entity.type
_entity.pdbx_description
1 polymer ?
#
loop_
_entity_poly.entity_id
_entity_poly.type
_entity_poly.pdbx_seq_one_letter_code
_entity_poly.pdbx_strand_id
1 'polypeptide(L)'
;SLKLKIDNIEQFNLNKHIDITGIPQTTNENCSEIVKQIGLKTNTTINVIEAKRIYISNSQNSIIVAKLETTEMKRTLIRNSKISKLSANNILSTWSNENKVYVNERLTKDRRTLFGQARRTGKDKQFKFIWVNNGDILMKKDESSKTIRISTQQDLEKV
;
A
#
# COMPACT_ATOMS: atom_id res chain seq x y z
N SER A 1 -13.83 21.17 2.92
CA SER A 1 -14.88 20.82 3.91
C SER A 1 -14.23 20.30 5.19
N LEU A 2 -14.97 20.25 6.30
CA LEU A 2 -14.48 19.67 7.57
C LEU A 2 -14.07 18.20 7.42
N LYS A 3 -14.86 17.42 6.66
CA LYS A 3 -14.58 16.01 6.36
C LYS A 3 -13.19 15.81 5.76
N LEU A 4 -12.78 16.65 4.80
CA LEU A 4 -11.45 16.56 4.19
C LEU A 4 -10.33 16.86 5.18
N LYS A 5 -10.54 17.80 6.12
CA LYS A 5 -9.56 18.09 7.16
C LYS A 5 -9.37 16.89 8.09
N ILE A 6 -10.45 16.22 8.46
CA ILE A 6 -10.42 15.00 9.28
C ILE A 6 -9.67 13.88 8.55
N ASP A 7 -10.03 13.58 7.30
CA ASP A 7 -9.34 12.54 6.51
C ASP A 7 -7.84 12.84 6.34
N ASN A 8 -7.46 14.11 6.15
CA ASN A 8 -6.05 14.49 6.08
C ASN A 8 -5.28 14.17 7.37
N ILE A 9 -5.88 14.42 8.54
CA ILE A 9 -5.28 14.11 9.84
C ILE A 9 -5.18 12.59 10.03
N GLU A 10 -6.26 11.85 9.71
CA GLU A 10 -6.27 10.40 9.79
C GLU A 10 -5.21 9.78 8.87
N GLN A 11 -5.10 10.26 7.63
CA GLN A 11 -4.09 9.79 6.69
C GLN A 11 -2.67 10.14 7.15
N PHE A 12 -2.47 11.30 7.77
CA PHE A 12 -1.18 11.68 8.34
C PHE A 12 -0.75 10.69 9.44
N ASN A 13 -1.67 10.22 10.28
CA ASN A 13 -1.38 9.21 11.31
C ASN A 13 -0.97 7.85 10.72
N LEU A 14 -1.28 7.61 9.44
CA LEU A 14 -0.91 6.40 8.71
C LEU A 14 0.43 6.54 7.96
N ASN A 15 1.15 7.65 8.09
CA ASN A 15 2.36 7.94 7.32
C ASN A 15 3.51 6.93 7.48
N LYS A 16 3.53 6.18 8.59
CA LYS A 16 4.48 5.10 8.92
C LYS A 16 3.91 3.70 8.72
N HIS A 17 2.68 3.59 8.24
CA HIS A 17 1.98 2.32 8.10
C HIS A 17 2.06 1.78 6.66
N ILE A 18 2.19 0.46 6.57
CA ILE A 18 2.18 -0.29 5.30
C ILE A 18 1.09 -1.36 5.31
N ASP A 19 0.58 -1.65 4.11
CA ASP A 19 -0.23 -2.82 3.80
C ASP A 19 0.62 -3.84 3.04
N ILE A 20 0.63 -5.08 3.51
CA ILE A 20 1.31 -6.20 2.87
C ILE A 20 0.27 -7.23 2.45
N THR A 21 0.25 -7.51 1.16
CA THR A 21 -0.68 -8.47 0.52
C THR A 21 0.08 -9.68 -0.01
N GLY A 22 -0.61 -10.81 -0.19
CA GLY A 22 -0.01 -12.01 -0.77
C GLY A 22 0.76 -12.88 0.22
N ILE A 23 0.63 -12.63 1.53
CA ILE A 23 1.21 -13.45 2.59
C ILE A 23 0.22 -14.56 2.97
N PRO A 24 0.55 -15.85 2.75
CA PRO A 24 -0.25 -16.98 3.21
C PRO A 24 -0.53 -16.89 4.71
N GLN A 25 -1.70 -17.34 5.14
CA GLN A 25 -2.01 -17.47 6.56
C GLN A 25 -1.37 -18.74 7.10
N THR A 26 -0.66 -18.63 8.23
CA THR A 26 -0.11 -19.77 8.96
C THR A 26 -0.57 -19.74 10.40
N THR A 27 -0.65 -20.91 11.03
CA THR A 27 -0.92 -21.04 12.47
C THR A 27 0.19 -20.39 13.27
N ASN A 28 -0.16 -19.66 14.35
CA ASN A 28 0.79 -18.98 15.25
C ASN A 28 1.81 -18.07 14.52
N GLU A 29 1.36 -17.36 13.48
CA GLU A 29 2.25 -16.47 12.73
C GLU A 29 2.78 -15.30 13.56
N ASN A 30 4.06 -14.96 13.39
CA ASN A 30 4.63 -13.73 13.91
C ASN A 30 4.70 -12.70 12.78
N CYS A 31 3.68 -11.83 12.71
CA CYS A 31 3.59 -10.79 11.68
C CYS A 31 4.81 -9.85 11.69
N SER A 32 5.36 -9.53 12.86
CA SER A 32 6.52 -8.64 12.97
C SER A 32 7.76 -9.29 12.38
N GLU A 33 7.95 -10.60 12.59
CA GLU A 33 9.06 -11.34 12.00
C GLU A 33 8.92 -11.46 10.48
N ILE A 34 7.70 -11.74 9.98
CA ILE A 34 7.44 -11.75 8.53
C ILE A 34 7.82 -10.41 7.89
N VAL A 35 7.46 -9.29 8.51
CA VAL A 35 7.79 -7.95 8.01
C VAL A 35 9.30 -7.73 8.03
N LYS A 36 10.02 -8.16 9.09
CA LYS A 36 11.50 -8.09 9.14
C LYS A 36 12.15 -8.92 8.04
N GLN A 37 11.66 -10.13 7.77
CA GLN A 37 12.15 -10.97 6.68
C GLN A 37 11.95 -10.30 5.32
N ILE A 38 10.82 -9.61 5.11
CA ILE A 38 10.62 -8.80 3.90
C ILE A 38 11.68 -7.71 3.80
N GLY A 39 11.97 -6.99 4.89
CA GLY A 39 13.04 -5.99 4.93
C GLY A 39 14.40 -6.56 4.54
N LEU A 40 14.78 -7.72 5.08
CA LEU A 40 16.01 -8.41 4.71
C LEU A 40 16.06 -8.77 3.22
N LYS A 41 14.97 -9.32 2.68
CA LYS A 41 14.90 -9.73 1.26
C LYS A 41 14.88 -8.57 0.28
N THR A 42 14.46 -7.38 0.72
CA THR A 42 14.52 -6.14 -0.08
C THR A 42 15.77 -5.31 0.21
N ASN A 43 16.72 -5.83 0.99
CA ASN A 43 17.91 -5.11 1.44
C ASN A 43 17.54 -3.74 2.06
N THR A 44 16.58 -3.75 2.98
CA THR A 44 16.07 -2.56 3.67
C THR A 44 16.13 -2.77 5.17
N THR A 45 16.93 -1.94 5.84
CA THR A 45 16.95 -1.88 7.30
C THR A 45 15.65 -1.26 7.80
N ILE A 46 14.87 -2.02 8.56
CA ILE A 46 13.60 -1.58 9.14
C ILE A 46 13.52 -1.92 10.62
N ASN A 47 12.80 -1.09 11.36
CA ASN A 47 12.35 -1.38 12.71
C ASN A 47 10.82 -1.41 12.73
N VAL A 48 10.26 -2.53 13.19
CA VAL A 48 8.81 -2.80 13.20
C VAL A 48 8.28 -2.53 14.60
N ILE A 49 7.40 -1.53 14.72
CA ILE A 49 6.78 -1.13 15.99
C ILE A 49 5.57 -2.01 16.30
N GLU A 50 4.75 -2.29 15.30
CA GLU A 50 3.56 -3.14 15.41
C GLU A 50 3.33 -3.82 14.06
N ALA A 51 2.89 -5.08 14.09
CA ALA A 51 2.40 -5.75 12.90
C ALA A 51 1.28 -6.74 13.27
N LYS A 52 0.20 -6.74 12.48
CA LYS A 52 -0.94 -7.64 12.69
C LYS A 52 -1.64 -7.99 11.39
N ARG A 53 -2.23 -9.18 11.34
CA ARG A 53 -3.11 -9.58 10.25
C ARG A 53 -4.49 -8.94 10.40
N ILE A 54 -5.05 -8.46 9.29
CA ILE A 54 -6.40 -7.91 9.18
C ILE A 54 -7.12 -8.59 8.03
N TYR A 55 -8.39 -8.96 8.25
CA TYR A 55 -9.26 -9.56 7.25
C TYR A 55 -10.05 -8.48 6.52
N ILE A 56 -10.04 -8.50 5.19
CA ILE A 56 -10.68 -7.51 4.31
C ILE A 56 -12.14 -7.88 3.99
N SER A 57 -12.56 -9.12 4.27
CA SER A 57 -13.95 -9.59 4.23
C SER A 57 -14.09 -10.97 4.92
N ASN A 58 -15.30 -11.51 5.00
CA ASN A 58 -15.71 -12.68 5.78
C ASN A 58 -15.15 -14.07 5.33
N SER A 59 -13.91 -14.23 4.84
CA SER A 59 -13.20 -15.51 5.12
C SER A 59 -11.79 -15.71 4.55
N GLN A 60 -11.36 -15.09 3.45
CA GLN A 60 -10.08 -15.53 2.81
C GLN A 60 -9.11 -14.41 2.45
N ASN A 61 -9.59 -13.20 2.21
CA ASN A 61 -8.71 -12.09 1.85
C ASN A 61 -8.20 -11.40 3.12
N SER A 62 -6.93 -11.62 3.45
CA SER A 62 -6.25 -10.99 4.57
C SER A 62 -4.98 -10.27 4.14
N ILE A 63 -4.57 -9.30 4.95
CA ILE A 63 -3.34 -8.53 4.78
C ILE A 63 -2.61 -8.43 6.10
N ILE A 64 -1.31 -8.22 6.06
CA ILE A 64 -0.55 -7.77 7.22
C ILE A 64 -0.48 -6.25 7.17
N VAL A 65 -0.91 -5.60 8.24
CA VAL A 65 -0.69 -4.17 8.45
C VAL A 65 0.44 -4.01 9.45
N ALA A 66 1.44 -3.21 9.09
CA ALA A 66 2.58 -2.94 9.96
C ALA A 66 2.85 -1.44 10.10
N LYS A 67 3.32 -1.05 11.27
CA LYS A 67 3.81 0.29 11.61
C LYS A 67 5.33 0.23 11.74
N LEU A 68 6.02 1.05 10.96
CA LEU A 68 7.47 1.19 11.04
C LEU A 68 7.86 2.38 11.92
N GLU A 69 9.10 2.41 12.37
CA GLU A 69 9.61 3.47 13.24
C GLU A 69 9.61 4.84 12.55
N THR A 70 10.05 4.88 11.29
CA THR A 70 10.18 6.12 10.51
C THR A 70 9.44 6.05 9.19
N THR A 71 9.03 7.22 8.70
CA THR A 71 8.42 7.37 7.37
C THR A 71 9.41 7.01 6.26
N GLU A 72 10.72 7.21 6.49
CA GLU A 72 11.76 6.88 5.52
C GLU A 72 11.92 5.37 5.35
N MET A 73 11.90 4.60 6.44
CA MET A 73 11.87 3.13 6.37
C MET A 73 10.70 2.63 5.52
N LYS A 74 9.50 3.20 5.72
CA LYS A 74 8.31 2.89 4.90
C LYS A 74 8.57 3.17 3.41
N ARG A 75 9.07 4.36 3.08
CA ARG A 75 9.31 4.78 1.69
C ARG A 75 10.34 3.88 1.01
N THR A 76 11.46 3.63 1.69
CA THR A 76 12.52 2.78 1.15
C THR A 76 12.06 1.33 0.99
N LEU A 77 11.33 0.78 1.96
CA LEU A 77 10.80 -0.59 1.88
C LEU A 77 9.84 -0.76 0.69
N ILE A 78 8.90 0.17 0.52
CA ILE A 78 7.96 0.14 -0.62
C ILE A 78 8.73 0.23 -1.93
N ARG A 79 9.69 1.16 -2.05
CA ARG A 79 10.50 1.33 -3.25
C ARG A 79 11.26 0.04 -3.60
N ASN A 80 11.99 -0.52 -2.64
CA ASN A 80 12.80 -1.71 -2.88
C ASN A 80 11.94 -2.94 -3.16
N SER A 81 10.79 -3.10 -2.48
CA SER A 81 9.88 -4.23 -2.73
C SER A 81 9.36 -4.29 -4.17
N LYS A 82 9.12 -3.13 -4.81
CA LYS A 82 8.71 -3.05 -6.22
C LYS A 82 9.82 -3.51 -7.17
N ILE A 83 11.07 -3.26 -6.81
CA ILE A 83 12.25 -3.68 -7.58
C ILE A 83 12.48 -5.18 -7.42
N SER A 84 12.37 -5.68 -6.19
CA SER A 84 12.62 -7.10 -5.84
C SER A 84 11.56 -8.07 -6.37
N LYS A 85 10.34 -7.60 -6.72
CA LYS A 85 9.23 -8.43 -7.24
C LYS A 85 8.97 -9.68 -6.39
N LEU A 86 8.76 -9.46 -5.09
CA LEU A 86 8.66 -10.52 -4.09
C LEU A 86 7.55 -11.55 -4.39
N SER A 87 7.83 -12.80 -4.02
CA SER A 87 6.87 -13.88 -3.85
C SER A 87 6.93 -14.39 -2.41
N ALA A 88 5.88 -15.08 -1.95
CA ALA A 88 5.82 -15.60 -0.59
C ALA A 88 7.01 -16.53 -0.28
N ASN A 89 7.41 -17.38 -1.23
CA ASN A 89 8.59 -18.24 -1.10
C ASN A 89 9.89 -17.48 -0.81
N ASN A 90 10.04 -16.25 -1.33
CA ASN A 90 11.24 -15.44 -1.05
C ASN A 90 11.36 -15.08 0.44
N ILE A 91 10.24 -15.00 1.15
CA ILE A 91 10.17 -14.67 2.57
C ILE A 91 10.42 -15.93 3.39
N LEU A 92 9.62 -16.97 3.14
CA LEU A 92 9.77 -18.29 3.75
C LEU A 92 9.72 -19.35 2.64
N SER A 93 10.78 -20.15 2.54
CA SER A 93 10.95 -21.16 1.49
C SER A 93 9.89 -22.26 1.47
N THR A 94 9.15 -22.42 2.57
CA THR A 94 8.03 -23.36 2.68
C THR A 94 6.74 -22.87 2.02
N TRP A 95 6.66 -21.58 1.66
CA TRP A 95 5.48 -21.01 1.00
C TRP A 95 5.52 -21.15 -0.52
N SER A 96 4.34 -21.13 -1.15
CA SER A 96 4.23 -21.16 -2.61
C SER A 96 4.92 -19.95 -3.27
N ASN A 97 5.52 -20.16 -4.43
CA ASN A 97 6.11 -19.11 -5.26
C ASN A 97 5.07 -18.39 -6.16
N GLU A 98 3.85 -18.92 -6.24
CA GLU A 98 2.75 -18.36 -7.05
C GLU A 98 2.21 -17.06 -6.45
N ASN A 99 2.25 -16.94 -5.11
CA ASN A 99 1.74 -15.79 -4.39
C ASN A 99 2.72 -14.62 -4.49
N LYS A 100 2.39 -13.62 -5.31
CA LYS A 100 3.11 -12.34 -5.37
C LYS A 100 2.83 -11.52 -4.12
N VAL A 101 3.88 -10.95 -3.55
CA VAL A 101 3.81 -10.11 -2.35
C VAL A 101 3.95 -8.66 -2.75
N TYR A 102 3.01 -7.83 -2.31
CA TYR A 102 3.06 -6.39 -2.54
C TYR A 102 3.06 -5.63 -1.23
N VAL A 103 3.97 -4.67 -1.11
CA VAL A 103 4.04 -3.70 -0.02
C VAL A 103 3.54 -2.35 -0.53
N ASN A 104 2.49 -1.83 0.10
CA ASN A 104 1.83 -0.58 -0.28
C ASN A 104 1.72 0.38 0.90
N GLU A 105 1.53 1.66 0.63
CA GLU A 105 1.18 2.63 1.67
C GLU A 105 -0.22 2.31 2.23
N ARG A 106 -0.38 2.40 3.55
CA ARG A 106 -1.69 2.31 4.19
C ARG A 106 -2.51 3.57 3.90
N LEU A 107 -3.72 3.37 3.38
CA LEU A 107 -4.70 4.46 3.17
C LEU A 107 -5.84 4.40 4.19
N THR A 108 -6.46 5.55 4.46
CA THR A 108 -7.79 5.62 5.09
C THR A 108 -8.82 4.87 4.24
N LYS A 109 -9.97 4.53 4.84
CA LYS A 109 -11.05 3.85 4.12
C LYS A 109 -11.54 4.70 2.93
N ASP A 110 -11.72 6.00 3.15
CA ASP A 110 -12.21 6.93 2.14
C ASP A 110 -11.19 7.07 0.99
N ARG A 111 -9.90 7.27 1.30
CA ARG A 111 -8.85 7.32 0.26
C ARG A 111 -8.67 6.00 -0.48
N ARG A 112 -8.79 4.86 0.20
CA ARG A 112 -8.73 3.54 -0.49
C ARG A 112 -9.89 3.40 -1.48
N THR A 113 -11.07 3.84 -1.10
CA THR A 113 -12.26 3.84 -1.98
C THR A 113 -12.06 4.77 -3.17
N LEU A 114 -11.61 6.00 -2.92
CA LEU A 114 -11.31 6.99 -3.94
C LEU A 114 -10.21 6.51 -4.90
N PHE A 115 -9.17 5.82 -4.40
CA PHE A 115 -8.12 5.26 -5.24
C PHE A 115 -8.65 4.14 -6.15
N GLY A 116 -9.57 3.32 -5.66
CA GLY A 116 -10.27 2.33 -6.47
C GLY A 116 -11.09 2.99 -7.60
N GLN A 117 -11.80 4.09 -7.30
CA GLN A 117 -12.53 4.87 -8.29
C GLN A 117 -11.57 5.51 -9.30
N ALA A 118 -10.49 6.15 -8.84
CA ALA A 118 -9.47 6.76 -9.69
C ALA A 118 -8.86 5.76 -10.69
N ARG A 119 -8.60 4.52 -10.26
CA ARG A 119 -8.12 3.44 -11.15
C ARG A 119 -9.15 3.07 -12.22
N ARG A 120 -10.44 3.00 -11.88
CA ARG A 120 -11.53 2.73 -12.84
C ARG A 120 -11.64 3.87 -13.84
N THR A 121 -11.79 5.11 -13.35
CA THR A 121 -11.84 6.32 -14.18
C THR A 121 -10.64 6.42 -15.10
N GLY A 122 -9.43 6.16 -14.58
CA GLY A 122 -8.23 6.23 -15.40
C GLY A 122 -8.13 5.11 -16.43
N LYS A 123 -8.71 3.92 -16.20
CA LYS A 123 -8.84 2.91 -17.26
C LYS A 123 -9.79 3.41 -18.36
N ASP A 124 -10.97 3.89 -17.98
CA ASP A 124 -12.01 4.31 -18.92
C ASP A 124 -11.57 5.53 -19.73
N LYS A 125 -10.92 6.49 -19.08
CA LYS A 125 -10.38 7.71 -19.67
C LYS A 125 -8.92 7.56 -20.14
N GLN A 126 -8.38 6.34 -20.20
CA GLN A 126 -7.03 6.04 -20.71
C GLN A 126 -5.90 6.90 -20.11
N PHE A 127 -5.88 7.06 -18.79
CA PHE A 127 -4.73 7.59 -18.05
C PHE A 127 -3.64 6.52 -17.95
N LYS A 128 -2.42 6.85 -18.39
CA LYS A 128 -1.26 5.94 -18.32
C LYS A 128 -0.77 5.72 -16.90
N PHE A 129 -0.87 6.71 -16.02
CA PHE A 129 -0.26 6.65 -14.68
C PHE A 129 -1.26 7.00 -13.59
N ILE A 130 -1.41 6.11 -12.62
CA ILE A 130 -2.28 6.27 -11.45
C ILE A 130 -1.57 5.66 -10.24
N TRP A 131 -1.23 6.47 -9.24
CA TRP A 131 -0.46 6.01 -8.09
C TRP A 131 -0.79 6.77 -6.82
N VAL A 132 -0.30 6.23 -5.71
CA VAL A 132 -0.34 6.88 -4.40
C VAL A 132 1.07 7.34 -4.05
N ASN A 133 1.19 8.53 -3.49
CA ASN A 133 2.44 9.05 -2.95
C ASN A 133 2.15 9.84 -1.69
N ASN A 134 2.71 9.42 -0.55
CA ASN A 134 2.48 10.05 0.76
C ASN A 134 0.98 10.15 1.11
N GLY A 135 0.22 9.12 0.76
CA GLY A 135 -1.24 9.09 0.93
C GLY A 135 -2.04 9.82 -0.15
N ASP A 136 -1.42 10.65 -0.99
CA ASP A 136 -2.13 11.41 -2.03
C ASP A 136 -2.31 10.58 -3.30
N ILE A 137 -3.51 10.64 -3.89
CA ILE A 137 -3.82 9.96 -5.14
C ILE A 137 -3.46 10.88 -6.29
N LEU A 138 -2.61 10.39 -7.19
CA LEU A 138 -2.08 11.13 -8.31
C LEU A 138 -2.44 10.42 -9.62
N MET A 139 -2.83 11.19 -10.61
CA MET A 139 -3.16 10.72 -11.96
C MET A 139 -2.39 11.55 -12.98
N LYS A 140 -1.87 10.90 -14.02
CA LYS A 140 -1.20 11.56 -15.15
C LYS A 140 -1.59 10.85 -16.44
N LYS A 141 -2.12 11.62 -17.39
CA LYS A 141 -2.72 11.10 -18.62
C LYS A 141 -1.69 10.39 -19.50
N ASP A 142 -0.56 11.04 -19.73
CA ASP A 142 0.58 10.53 -20.47
C ASP A 142 1.88 11.21 -20.01
N GLU A 143 2.99 11.01 -20.72
CA GLU A 143 4.31 11.50 -20.36
C GLU A 143 4.40 13.04 -20.43
N SER A 144 3.66 13.68 -21.34
CA SER A 144 3.67 15.13 -21.57
C SER A 144 2.63 15.89 -20.72
N SER A 145 1.62 15.19 -20.21
CA SER A 145 0.56 15.79 -19.40
C SER A 145 1.02 16.19 -17.99
N LYS A 146 0.32 17.15 -17.37
CA LYS A 146 0.56 17.49 -15.95
C LYS A 146 0.01 16.40 -15.02
N THR A 147 0.68 16.20 -13.89
CA THR A 147 0.17 15.35 -12.81
C THR A 147 -0.96 16.08 -12.09
N ILE A 148 -2.09 15.39 -11.91
CA ILE A 148 -3.28 15.88 -11.22
C ILE A 148 -3.40 15.15 -9.89
N ARG A 149 -3.72 15.89 -8.83
CA ARG A 149 -4.02 15.34 -7.51
C ARG A 149 -5.53 15.17 -7.36
N ILE A 150 -5.96 13.97 -6.99
CA ILE A 150 -7.36 13.63 -6.72
C ILE A 150 -7.54 13.57 -5.20
N SER A 151 -8.31 14.50 -4.65
CA SER A 151 -8.61 14.55 -3.21
C SER A 151 -10.09 14.29 -2.93
N THR A 152 -10.94 14.37 -3.96
CA THR A 152 -12.39 14.19 -3.87
C THR A 152 -12.94 13.44 -5.07
N GLN A 153 -14.20 13.00 -4.98
CA GLN A 153 -14.92 12.45 -6.11
C GLN A 153 -15.17 13.51 -7.21
N GLN A 154 -15.42 14.77 -6.83
CA GLN A 154 -15.59 15.87 -7.78
C GLN A 154 -14.32 16.12 -8.61
N ASP A 155 -13.14 15.84 -8.06
CA ASP A 155 -11.90 15.91 -8.84
C ASP A 155 -11.89 14.84 -9.95
N LEU A 156 -12.44 13.65 -9.71
CA LEU A 156 -12.54 12.58 -10.71
C LEU A 156 -13.55 12.88 -11.83
N GLU A 157 -14.59 13.65 -11.52
CA GLU A 157 -15.58 14.09 -12.51
C GLU A 157 -14.99 15.10 -13.51
N LYS A 158 -13.95 15.85 -13.09
CA LYS A 158 -13.29 16.90 -13.88
C LYS A 158 -12.13 16.42 -14.75
N VAL A 159 -11.61 15.21 -14.53
CA VAL A 159 -10.49 14.63 -15.32
C VAL A 159 -10.94 13.95 -16.60
#